data_AF-A0A817ZDY3-F1
#
_entry.id   AF-A0A817ZDY3-F1
#
_cell.length_a   1.000
_cell.length_b   1.000
_cell.length_c   1.000
_cell.angle_alpha   90.00
_cell.angle_beta   90.00
_cell.angle_gamma   90.00
#
_symmetry.space_group_name_H-M   'P 1'
#
loop_
_entity.id
_entity.type
_entity.pdbx_description
1 polymer ?
#
loop_
_entity_poly.entity_id
_entity_poly.type
_entity_poly.pdbx_seq_one_letter_code
_entity_poly.pdbx_strand_id
1 'polypeptide(L)'
;MTQISQILRIFILILLCIIKSSHQTVYSCNASASCGCSRNSAIVSRIVGGESASSATWGWAVSISIAGRYLCGGSIISISWVITAAHCAEDFIASQFIIYAGSNTRFSGTQTRTVSNVIVHSQYNSITYENDIALLHLSSPLTMSDPYVSLICLPSISQAILSAGEWPSAGTNVVAVGWGTLWEGGSVSSTLQQVTLQTVDYRASTCNETMHNRYVQLCAGVSGGGK
;
A
#
# COMPACT_ATOMS: atom_id res chain seq x y z
N MET A 1 -42.35 -15.03 -43.39
CA MET A 1 -42.26 -14.31 -42.09
C MET A 1 -42.22 -15.40 -41.02
N THR A 2 -41.08 -15.80 -40.46
CA THR A 2 -40.59 -15.24 -39.18
C THR A 2 -39.18 -15.78 -38.83
N GLN A 3 -38.16 -15.60 -39.69
CA GLN A 3 -36.75 -15.81 -39.30
C GLN A 3 -36.03 -14.54 -38.82
N ILE A 4 -36.69 -13.39 -38.87
CA ILE A 4 -36.09 -12.10 -38.46
C ILE A 4 -36.13 -11.87 -36.94
N SER A 5 -36.96 -12.61 -36.19
CA SER A 5 -37.15 -12.39 -34.75
C SER A 5 -36.02 -12.94 -33.85
N GLN A 6 -35.27 -13.96 -34.30
CA GLN A 6 -34.22 -14.57 -33.47
C GLN A 6 -32.85 -13.90 -33.60
N ILE A 7 -32.55 -13.24 -34.73
CA ILE A 7 -31.28 -12.52 -34.92
C ILE A 7 -31.23 -11.24 -34.07
N LEU A 8 -32.38 -10.60 -33.82
CA LEU A 8 -32.45 -9.37 -33.03
C LEU A 8 -32.19 -9.60 -31.51
N ARG A 9 -32.41 -10.82 -31.00
CA ARG A 9 -32.17 -11.15 -29.58
C ARG A 9 -30.68 -11.42 -29.27
N ILE A 10 -29.93 -11.93 -30.23
CA ILE A 10 -28.50 -12.24 -30.06
C ILE A 10 -27.64 -10.96 -30.08
N PHE A 11 -28.01 -9.96 -30.89
CA PHE A 11 -27.32 -8.67 -30.88
C PHE A 11 -27.52 -7.87 -29.58
N ILE A 12 -28.70 -7.94 -28.95
CA ILE A 12 -28.98 -7.24 -27.67
C ILE A 12 -28.23 -7.89 -26.49
N LEU A 13 -28.05 -9.22 -26.50
CA LEU A 13 -27.29 -9.93 -25.47
C LEU A 13 -25.77 -9.76 -25.60
N ILE A 14 -25.26 -9.57 -26.82
CA ILE A 14 -23.82 -9.28 -27.05
C ILE A 14 -23.49 -7.81 -26.73
N LEU A 15 -24.44 -6.88 -26.89
CA LEU A 15 -24.23 -5.47 -26.53
C LEU A 15 -24.27 -5.22 -25.00
N LEU A 16 -24.98 -6.05 -24.24
CA LEU A 16 -25.07 -5.94 -22.77
C LEU A 16 -23.82 -6.47 -22.03
N CYS A 17 -22.90 -7.14 -22.74
CA CYS A 17 -21.67 -7.66 -22.14
C CYS A 17 -20.51 -6.63 -22.09
N ILE A 18 -20.72 -5.41 -22.61
CA ILE A 18 -19.62 -4.45 -22.83
C ILE A 18 -19.46 -3.38 -21.73
N ILE A 19 -20.33 -3.30 -20.72
CA ILE A 19 -20.12 -2.32 -19.62
C ILE A 19 -20.43 -2.93 -18.26
N LYS A 20 -19.67 -3.94 -17.83
CA LYS A 20 -19.32 -3.97 -16.40
C LYS A 20 -18.44 -2.75 -16.18
N SER A 21 -19.05 -1.63 -15.82
CA SER A 21 -18.33 -0.46 -15.32
C SER A 21 -17.58 -0.89 -14.05
N SER A 22 -16.38 -1.42 -14.20
CA SER A 22 -15.42 -1.46 -13.11
C SER A 22 -15.22 0.00 -12.76
N HIS A 23 -15.83 0.47 -11.67
CA HIS A 23 -15.61 1.82 -11.20
C HIS A 23 -14.12 1.93 -10.87
N GLN A 24 -13.36 2.52 -11.78
CA GLN A 24 -11.95 2.85 -11.59
C GLN A 24 -11.89 4.19 -10.87
N THR A 25 -11.11 4.25 -9.80
CA THR A 25 -10.83 5.50 -9.11
C THR A 25 -9.46 5.99 -9.59
N VAL A 26 -9.41 7.23 -10.05
CA VAL A 26 -8.16 7.89 -10.44
C VAL A 26 -7.66 8.72 -9.26
N TYR A 27 -6.53 8.32 -8.69
CA TYR A 27 -5.83 9.09 -7.67
C TYR A 27 -4.78 9.95 -8.38
N SER A 28 -5.11 11.23 -8.52
CA SER A 28 -4.23 12.26 -9.09
C SER A 28 -3.72 13.17 -7.99
N CYS A 29 -2.52 13.70 -8.18
CA CYS A 29 -1.85 14.57 -7.23
C CYS A 29 -1.35 15.84 -7.94
N ASN A 30 -1.01 16.86 -7.16
CA ASN A 30 -0.35 18.05 -7.67
C ASN A 30 1.13 17.73 -7.96
N ALA A 31 1.55 17.75 -9.22
CA ALA A 31 2.92 17.46 -9.63
C ALA A 31 3.98 18.40 -9.02
N SER A 32 3.56 19.56 -8.51
CA SER A 32 4.43 20.51 -7.80
C SER A 32 4.53 20.24 -6.30
N ALA A 33 3.81 19.24 -5.76
CA ALA A 33 3.90 18.87 -4.36
C ALA A 33 5.24 18.19 -4.05
N SER A 34 5.80 18.46 -2.86
CA SER A 34 7.06 17.86 -2.41
C SER A 34 6.94 16.40 -1.95
N CYS A 35 5.73 15.92 -1.71
CA CYS A 35 5.40 14.56 -1.30
C CYS A 35 4.00 14.16 -1.76
N GLY A 36 3.66 12.87 -1.62
CA GLY A 36 2.34 12.32 -1.94
C GLY A 36 2.01 12.34 -3.42
N CYS A 37 3.01 12.59 -4.27
CA CYS A 37 2.84 12.64 -5.71
C CYS A 37 3.96 11.87 -6.41
N SER A 38 3.56 11.03 -7.35
CA SER A 38 4.46 10.27 -8.23
C SER A 38 4.27 10.73 -9.67
N ARG A 39 5.17 10.31 -10.56
CA ARG A 39 5.13 10.71 -11.97
C ARG A 39 3.83 10.32 -12.67
N ASN A 40 3.27 9.16 -12.36
CA ASN A 40 2.05 8.66 -12.96
C ASN A 40 0.91 8.65 -11.94
N SER A 41 -0.30 9.08 -12.34
CA SER A 41 -1.51 8.90 -11.54
C SER A 41 -1.81 7.41 -11.32
N ALA A 42 -2.41 7.10 -10.17
CA ALA A 42 -2.89 5.74 -9.92
C ALA A 42 -4.29 5.56 -10.48
N ILE A 43 -4.49 4.54 -11.29
CA ILE A 43 -5.82 4.07 -11.70
C ILE A 43 -6.02 2.77 -10.94
N VAL A 44 -6.92 2.78 -9.95
CA VAL A 44 -7.19 1.61 -9.11
C VAL A 44 -8.62 1.14 -9.33
N SER A 45 -8.78 -0.11 -9.74
CA SER A 45 -10.08 -0.75 -9.90
C SER A 45 -10.61 -1.27 -8.55
N ARG A 46 -11.94 -1.32 -8.40
CA ARG A 46 -12.60 -1.94 -7.24
C ARG A 46 -12.63 -3.46 -7.39
N ILE A 47 -11.47 -4.09 -7.41
CA ILE A 47 -11.31 -5.56 -7.51
C ILE A 47 -10.83 -6.12 -6.16
N VAL A 48 -11.51 -7.17 -5.69
CA VAL A 48 -11.13 -7.96 -4.52
C VAL A 48 -9.91 -8.81 -4.88
N GLY A 49 -8.85 -8.75 -4.07
CA GLY A 49 -7.56 -9.44 -4.34
C GLY A 49 -6.48 -8.57 -5.00
N GLY A 50 -6.82 -7.32 -5.36
CA GLY A 50 -5.89 -6.35 -5.92
C GLY A 50 -5.55 -6.56 -7.40
N GLU A 51 -4.78 -5.63 -7.94
CA GLU A 51 -4.28 -5.65 -9.31
C GLU A 51 -2.82 -5.17 -9.37
N SER A 52 -2.13 -5.46 -10.47
CA SER A 52 -0.76 -4.99 -10.63
C SER A 52 -0.72 -3.47 -10.78
N ALA A 53 0.12 -2.82 -9.98
CA ALA A 53 0.35 -1.40 -10.10
C ALA A 53 1.11 -1.08 -11.39
N SER A 54 0.80 0.07 -11.99
CA SER A 54 1.61 0.62 -13.08
C SER A 54 2.94 1.15 -12.55
N SER A 55 3.97 1.18 -13.40
CA SER A 55 5.29 1.71 -13.01
C SER A 55 5.21 3.19 -12.66
N ALA A 56 6.01 3.63 -11.69
CA ALA A 56 6.09 5.03 -11.22
C ALA A 56 4.77 5.62 -10.68
N THR A 57 3.82 4.77 -10.26
CA THR A 57 2.57 5.19 -9.63
C THR A 57 2.71 5.38 -8.13
N TRP A 58 3.42 4.45 -7.47
CA TRP A 58 3.65 4.45 -6.02
C TRP A 58 5.14 4.61 -5.72
N GLY A 59 5.75 5.71 -6.16
CA GLY A 59 7.21 5.90 -6.12
C GLY A 59 7.81 5.96 -4.71
N TRP A 60 6.98 6.06 -3.68
CA TRP A 60 7.38 5.92 -2.28
C TRP A 60 7.44 4.48 -1.79
N ALA A 61 6.82 3.52 -2.47
CA ALA A 61 6.84 2.13 -2.06
C ALA A 61 8.23 1.53 -2.23
N VAL A 62 8.72 0.85 -1.19
CA VAL A 62 10.00 0.12 -1.23
C VAL A 62 9.82 -1.33 -0.86
N SER A 63 10.63 -2.19 -1.48
CA SER A 63 10.76 -3.58 -1.08
C SER A 63 11.96 -3.73 -0.14
N ILE A 64 11.73 -4.38 0.99
CA ILE A 64 12.73 -4.60 2.04
C ILE A 64 13.10 -6.07 2.04
N SER A 65 14.40 -6.34 1.97
CA SER A 65 14.93 -7.70 1.98
C SER A 65 16.03 -7.88 3.01
N ILE A 66 16.18 -9.12 3.47
CA ILE A 66 17.26 -9.57 4.33
C ILE A 66 17.85 -10.83 3.73
N ALA A 67 19.18 -10.89 3.63
CA ALA A 67 19.92 -12.05 3.13
C ALA A 67 19.37 -12.61 1.78
N GLY A 68 18.99 -11.72 0.86
CA GLY A 68 18.46 -12.09 -0.46
C GLY A 68 17.02 -12.61 -0.45
N ARG A 69 16.30 -12.50 0.68
CA ARG A 69 14.89 -12.89 0.81
C ARG A 69 14.04 -11.67 1.10
N TYR A 70 12.84 -11.64 0.53
CA TYR A 70 11.87 -10.59 0.81
C TYR A 70 11.39 -10.72 2.24
N LEU A 71 11.34 -9.59 2.94
CA LEU A 71 10.85 -9.51 4.29
C LEU A 71 9.51 -8.76 4.32
N CYS A 72 9.54 -7.47 3.98
CA CYS A 72 8.41 -6.56 4.11
C CYS A 72 8.42 -5.46 3.03
N GLY A 73 7.36 -4.66 3.02
CA GLY A 73 7.35 -3.37 2.35
C GLY A 73 7.72 -2.21 3.28
N GLY A 74 7.92 -1.04 2.70
CA GLY A 74 8.05 0.22 3.44
C GLY A 74 7.65 1.41 2.57
N SER A 75 7.74 2.61 3.14
CA SER A 75 7.49 3.87 2.42
C SER A 75 8.63 4.88 2.63
N ILE A 76 8.95 5.63 1.58
CA ILE A 76 9.96 6.69 1.63
C ILE A 76 9.32 7.96 2.18
N ILE A 77 9.76 8.38 3.36
CA ILE A 77 9.26 9.59 4.04
C ILE A 77 10.23 10.77 3.93
N SER A 78 11.49 10.49 3.61
CA SER A 78 12.49 11.49 3.22
C SER A 78 13.61 10.83 2.41
N ILE A 79 14.54 11.62 1.88
CA ILE A 79 15.65 11.10 1.08
C ILE A 79 16.54 10.09 1.84
N SER A 80 16.58 10.12 3.17
CA SER A 80 17.43 9.23 3.98
C SER A 80 16.65 8.30 4.91
N TRP A 81 15.31 8.30 4.82
CA TRP A 81 14.47 7.56 5.76
C TRP A 81 13.36 6.78 5.06
N VAL A 82 13.28 5.50 5.40
CA VAL A 82 12.16 4.62 5.08
C VAL A 82 11.41 4.29 6.37
N ILE A 83 10.08 4.34 6.31
CA ILE A 83 9.20 3.86 7.38
C ILE A 83 8.70 2.46 7.05
N THR A 84 8.62 1.59 8.06
CA THR A 84 8.11 0.22 7.96
C THR A 84 7.48 -0.19 9.29
N ALA A 85 7.04 -1.45 9.42
CA ALA A 85 6.49 -1.99 10.65
C ALA A 85 7.62 -2.41 11.62
N ALA A 86 7.37 -2.35 12.92
CA ALA A 86 8.32 -2.80 13.94
C ALA A 86 8.57 -4.30 13.89
N HIS A 87 7.53 -5.10 13.65
CA HIS A 87 7.69 -6.56 13.50
C HIS A 87 8.56 -6.96 12.29
N CYS A 88 8.72 -6.05 11.32
CA CYS A 88 9.63 -6.24 10.19
C CYS A 88 11.08 -5.89 10.53
N ALA A 89 11.34 -5.35 11.72
CA ALA A 89 12.62 -4.73 12.06
C ALA A 89 13.22 -5.20 13.39
N GLU A 90 12.41 -5.57 14.38
CA GLU A 90 12.84 -5.82 15.76
C GLU A 90 13.95 -6.87 15.92
N ASP A 91 13.92 -7.92 15.11
CA ASP A 91 14.84 -9.07 15.22
C ASP A 91 16.12 -8.92 14.37
N PHE A 92 16.33 -7.77 13.75
CA PHE A 92 17.37 -7.60 12.73
C PHE A 92 18.25 -6.36 12.97
N ILE A 93 19.53 -6.48 12.62
CA ILE A 93 20.48 -5.38 12.66
C ILE A 93 20.58 -4.66 11.31
N ALA A 94 20.95 -3.38 11.33
CA ALA A 94 21.00 -2.51 10.15
C ALA A 94 21.72 -3.11 8.93
N SER A 95 22.87 -3.78 9.14
CA SER A 95 23.68 -4.36 8.06
C SER A 95 23.00 -5.51 7.31
N GLN A 96 21.92 -6.07 7.84
CA GLN A 96 21.17 -7.15 7.19
C GLN A 96 20.18 -6.64 6.13
N PHE A 97 19.76 -5.38 6.20
CA PHE A 97 18.72 -4.83 5.36
C PHE A 97 19.25 -4.34 4.00
N ILE A 98 18.51 -4.68 2.96
CA ILE A 98 18.64 -4.10 1.62
C ILE A 98 17.28 -3.55 1.20
N ILE A 99 17.28 -2.28 0.81
CA ILE A 99 16.12 -1.52 0.35
C ILE A 99 16.19 -1.37 -1.17
N TYR A 100 15.11 -1.76 -1.86
CA TYR A 100 14.92 -1.51 -3.29
C TYR A 100 13.86 -0.43 -3.48
N ALA A 101 14.24 0.66 -4.14
CA ALA A 101 13.37 1.80 -4.46
C ALA A 101 13.25 1.99 -5.98
N GLY A 102 12.13 2.59 -6.40
CA GLY A 102 11.92 2.98 -7.79
C GLY A 102 11.62 1.82 -8.75
N SER A 103 10.88 0.81 -8.30
CA SER A 103 10.57 -0.36 -9.12
C SER A 103 9.29 -1.03 -8.68
N ASN A 104 8.63 -1.70 -9.63
CA ASN A 104 7.49 -2.57 -9.33
C ASN A 104 7.93 -4.01 -9.07
N THR A 105 9.20 -4.35 -9.22
CA THR A 105 9.71 -5.71 -9.00
C THR A 105 10.35 -5.83 -7.61
N ARG A 106 10.02 -6.91 -6.89
CA ARG A 106 10.36 -7.10 -5.48
C ARG A 106 11.85 -7.12 -5.14
N PHE A 107 12.72 -7.54 -6.06
CA PHE A 107 14.17 -7.69 -5.82
C PHE A 107 15.03 -6.83 -6.75
N SER A 108 14.43 -5.80 -7.35
CA SER A 108 15.17 -4.85 -8.17
C SER A 108 14.62 -3.45 -7.95
N GLY A 109 15.47 -2.46 -8.15
CA GLY A 109 15.18 -1.05 -8.00
C GLY A 109 16.04 -0.27 -8.99
N THR A 110 15.59 0.92 -9.39
CA THR A 110 16.52 1.90 -9.97
C THR A 110 17.56 2.33 -8.93
N GLN A 111 17.22 2.21 -7.64
CA GLN A 111 18.11 2.50 -6.53
C GLN A 111 18.06 1.38 -5.49
N THR A 112 19.25 0.95 -5.07
CA THR A 112 19.45 0.02 -3.94
C THR A 112 20.19 0.72 -2.84
N ARG A 113 19.76 0.55 -1.58
CA ARG A 113 20.40 1.12 -0.39
C ARG A 113 20.53 0.06 0.70
N THR A 114 21.63 0.13 1.44
CA THR A 114 21.74 -0.55 2.74
C THR A 114 21.24 0.37 3.84
N VAL A 115 21.08 -0.17 5.05
CA VAL A 115 20.62 0.58 6.22
C VAL A 115 21.80 0.80 7.17
N SER A 116 21.90 2.02 7.71
CA SER A 116 22.93 2.41 8.69
C SER A 116 22.41 2.41 10.13
N ASN A 117 21.09 2.58 10.33
CA ASN A 117 20.47 2.54 11.64
C ASN A 117 19.02 2.04 11.56
N VAL A 118 18.58 1.32 12.59
CA VAL A 118 17.21 0.82 12.76
C VAL A 118 16.67 1.42 14.05
N ILE A 119 15.51 2.07 13.97
CA ILE A 119 14.83 2.65 15.12
C ILE A 119 13.46 2.02 15.23
N VAL A 120 13.31 1.08 16.15
CA VAL A 120 12.01 0.50 16.51
C VAL A 120 11.34 1.41 17.54
N HIS A 121 10.02 1.60 17.41
CA HIS A 121 9.28 2.38 18.40
C HIS A 121 9.44 1.79 19.80
N SER A 122 9.82 2.61 20.78
CA SER A 122 10.17 2.15 22.13
C SER A 122 9.00 1.52 22.90
N GLN A 123 7.77 1.81 22.47
CA GLN A 123 6.54 1.24 23.03
C GLN A 123 5.92 0.16 22.13
N TYR A 124 6.67 -0.39 21.16
CA TYR A 124 6.19 -1.51 20.36
C TYR A 124 5.89 -2.72 21.25
N ASN A 125 4.75 -3.36 21.01
CA ASN A 125 4.32 -4.57 21.70
C ASN A 125 4.07 -5.69 20.68
N SER A 126 4.90 -6.73 20.68
CA SER A 126 4.82 -7.84 19.73
C SER A 126 3.64 -8.79 19.96
N ILE A 127 2.97 -8.69 21.11
CA ILE A 127 1.75 -9.48 21.40
C ILE A 127 0.52 -8.77 20.82
N THR A 128 0.39 -7.46 21.01
CA THR A 128 -0.81 -6.68 20.60
C THR A 128 -0.64 -5.94 19.28
N TYR A 129 0.57 -5.92 18.73
CA TYR A 129 0.97 -5.09 17.58
C TYR A 129 0.67 -3.59 17.77
N GLU A 130 0.66 -3.13 19.02
CA GLU A 130 0.57 -1.71 19.32
C GLU A 130 1.89 -1.02 19.01
N ASN A 131 1.81 0.18 18.44
CA ASN A 131 2.97 0.97 18.01
C ASN A 131 3.90 0.19 17.05
N ASP A 132 3.31 -0.60 16.14
CA ASP A 132 4.02 -1.41 15.14
C ASP A 132 4.62 -0.54 14.02
N ILE A 133 5.64 0.25 14.38
CA ILE A 133 6.28 1.21 13.51
C ILE A 133 7.80 1.25 13.76
N ALA A 134 8.57 1.31 12.68
CA ALA A 134 10.01 1.45 12.73
C ALA A 134 10.52 2.36 11.60
N LEU A 135 11.68 2.98 11.84
CA LEU A 135 12.40 3.79 10.88
C LEU A 135 13.73 3.15 10.51
N LEU A 136 14.01 3.11 9.22
CA LEU A 136 15.27 2.65 8.66
C LEU A 136 16.02 3.86 8.11
N HIS A 137 17.16 4.17 8.70
CA HIS A 137 18.06 5.21 8.20
C HIS A 137 18.93 4.62 7.10
N LEU A 138 18.83 5.16 5.88
CA LEU A 138 19.59 4.67 4.74
C LEU A 138 21.08 4.98 4.93
N SER A 139 21.96 4.14 4.38
CA SER A 139 23.42 4.38 4.40
C SER A 139 23.86 5.52 3.48
N SER A 140 23.04 5.84 2.47
CA SER A 140 23.19 7.00 1.61
C SER A 140 21.81 7.47 1.12
N PRO A 141 21.64 8.79 0.88
CA PRO A 141 20.35 9.33 0.45
C PRO A 141 19.92 8.80 -0.92
N LEU A 142 18.61 8.78 -1.13
CA LEU A 142 17.96 8.51 -2.42
C LEU A 142 18.11 9.72 -3.34
N THR A 143 18.23 9.43 -4.64
CA THR A 143 18.32 10.42 -5.70
C THR A 143 16.90 10.77 -6.17
N MET A 144 16.40 11.93 -5.78
CA MET A 144 15.01 12.36 -6.10
C MET A 144 14.81 12.83 -7.55
N SER A 145 15.88 12.98 -8.33
CA SER A 145 15.76 13.24 -9.78
C SER A 145 15.35 11.99 -10.56
N ASP A 146 15.33 10.82 -9.92
CA ASP A 146 14.82 9.58 -10.48
C ASP A 146 13.27 9.62 -10.55
N PRO A 147 12.68 9.51 -11.74
CA PRO A 147 11.23 9.62 -11.92
C PRO A 147 10.42 8.49 -11.28
N TYR A 148 11.06 7.41 -10.85
CA TYR A 148 10.41 6.28 -10.18
C TYR A 148 10.38 6.40 -8.66
N VAL A 149 11.06 7.41 -8.09
CA VAL A 149 11.20 7.61 -6.65
C VAL A 149 10.49 8.89 -6.22
N SER A 150 9.63 8.79 -5.23
CA SER A 150 8.90 9.93 -4.65
C SER A 150 8.75 9.77 -3.13
N LEU A 151 8.46 10.87 -2.43
CA LEU A 151 8.17 10.85 -1.00
C LEU A 151 6.67 10.66 -0.78
N ILE A 152 6.27 9.92 0.25
CA ILE A 152 4.89 9.98 0.77
C ILE A 152 4.78 11.11 1.79
N CYS A 153 3.64 11.79 1.83
CA CYS A 153 3.38 12.76 2.89
C CYS A 153 3.06 12.04 4.20
N LEU A 154 3.61 12.56 5.29
CA LEU A 154 3.11 12.23 6.62
C LEU A 154 1.91 13.13 6.94
N PRO A 155 0.92 12.64 7.70
CA PRO A 155 -0.16 13.49 8.19
C PRO A 155 0.42 14.66 9.01
N SER A 156 -0.20 15.84 8.88
CA SER A 156 0.23 17.05 9.61
C SER A 156 0.10 16.82 11.11
N ILE A 157 1.23 16.77 11.81
CA ILE A 157 1.32 16.63 13.26
C ILE A 157 1.05 17.99 13.92
N SER A 158 -0.13 18.58 13.71
CA SER A 158 -0.58 19.68 14.58
C SER A 158 -1.11 19.16 15.92
N GLN A 159 -1.31 17.85 16.05
CA GLN A 159 -1.64 17.16 17.29
C GLN A 159 -0.85 15.85 17.31
N ALA A 160 0.10 15.70 18.25
CA ALA A 160 0.97 14.53 18.40
C ALA A 160 0.23 13.21 18.75
N ILE A 161 -1.09 13.23 18.69
CA ILE A 161 -2.00 12.11 18.75
C ILE A 161 -3.05 12.45 17.70
N LEU A 162 -3.26 11.59 16.70
CA LEU A 162 -4.49 11.64 15.93
C LEU A 162 -5.61 11.50 16.96
N SER A 163 -6.23 12.61 17.35
CA SER A 163 -7.39 12.53 18.24
C SER A 163 -8.39 11.63 17.52
N ALA A 164 -9.20 10.83 18.25
CA ALA A 164 -9.98 9.74 17.63
C ALA A 164 -10.93 10.16 16.47
N GLY A 165 -11.06 11.46 16.18
CA GLY A 165 -11.74 12.02 15.01
C GLY A 165 -10.85 12.50 13.84
N GLU A 166 -9.52 12.31 13.88
CA GLU A 166 -8.59 12.63 12.77
C GLU A 166 -8.27 11.44 11.85
N TRP A 167 -8.68 10.22 12.24
CA TRP A 167 -8.69 9.07 11.34
C TRP A 167 -9.69 9.28 10.20
N PRO A 168 -9.43 8.75 8.99
CA PRO A 168 -10.41 8.84 7.92
C PRO A 168 -11.73 8.18 8.35
N SER A 169 -12.84 8.90 8.19
CA SER A 169 -14.19 8.43 8.53
C SER A 169 -14.48 7.06 7.92
N ALA A 170 -15.24 6.21 8.60
CA ALA A 170 -15.63 4.91 8.07
C ALA A 170 -16.25 5.02 6.67
N GLY A 171 -15.90 4.09 5.79
CA GLY A 171 -16.26 4.10 4.37
C GLY A 171 -15.31 4.91 3.48
N THR A 172 -14.29 5.58 4.04
CA THR A 172 -13.28 6.30 3.23
C THR A 172 -12.46 5.30 2.43
N ASN A 173 -12.37 5.54 1.12
CA ASN A 173 -11.52 4.74 0.25
C ASN A 173 -10.04 5.02 0.57
N VAL A 174 -9.27 3.96 0.79
CA VAL A 174 -7.82 3.99 0.97
C VAL A 174 -7.19 2.96 0.03
N VAL A 175 -5.91 3.13 -0.29
CA VAL A 175 -5.20 2.19 -1.17
C VAL A 175 -4.08 1.51 -0.40
N ALA A 176 -4.09 0.18 -0.38
CA ALA A 176 -2.97 -0.62 0.10
C ALA A 176 -2.10 -1.03 -1.10
N VAL A 177 -0.79 -0.97 -0.92
CA VAL A 177 0.20 -1.23 -1.98
C VAL A 177 1.31 -2.12 -1.43
N GLY A 178 1.72 -3.16 -2.16
CA GLY A 178 2.82 -4.02 -1.74
C GLY A 178 3.03 -5.27 -2.60
N TRP A 179 3.97 -6.12 -2.20
CA TRP A 179 4.29 -7.41 -2.85
C TRP A 179 3.78 -8.62 -2.06
N GLY A 180 2.76 -8.41 -1.23
CA GLY A 180 2.17 -9.45 -0.39
C GLY A 180 1.53 -10.59 -1.20
N THR A 181 0.96 -11.54 -0.47
CA THR A 181 0.21 -12.65 -1.07
C THR A 181 -1.11 -12.16 -1.65
N LEU A 182 -1.43 -12.58 -2.87
CA LEU A 182 -2.68 -12.22 -3.56
C LEU A 182 -3.91 -13.01 -3.06
N TRP A 183 -3.67 -14.15 -2.40
CA TRP A 183 -4.69 -14.97 -1.74
C TRP A 183 -4.05 -15.71 -0.55
N GLU A 184 -4.89 -16.27 0.32
CA GLU A 184 -4.45 -16.99 1.52
C GLU A 184 -3.58 -18.21 1.17
N GLY A 185 -2.44 -18.34 1.84
CA GLY A 185 -1.45 -19.39 1.57
C GLY A 185 -0.76 -19.27 0.20
N GLY A 186 -1.04 -18.20 -0.56
CA GLY A 186 -0.43 -17.95 -1.85
C GLY A 186 1.03 -17.48 -1.76
N SER A 187 1.72 -17.49 -2.89
CA SER A 187 3.06 -16.92 -2.99
C SER A 187 3.00 -15.40 -2.96
N VAL A 188 3.99 -14.80 -2.30
CA VAL A 188 4.30 -13.37 -2.39
C VAL A 188 4.55 -12.96 -3.84
N SER A 189 3.93 -11.86 -4.27
CA SER A 189 3.99 -11.41 -5.65
C SER A 189 5.40 -10.94 -6.05
N SER A 190 5.82 -11.22 -7.29
CA SER A 190 7.03 -10.62 -7.86
C SER A 190 6.84 -9.15 -8.22
N THR A 191 5.59 -8.74 -8.48
CA THR A 191 5.21 -7.44 -9.01
C THR A 191 4.37 -6.67 -7.98
N LEU A 192 4.58 -5.37 -7.88
CA LEU A 192 3.86 -4.48 -6.96
C LEU A 192 2.37 -4.53 -7.26
N GLN A 193 1.57 -4.75 -6.23
CA GLN A 193 0.12 -4.81 -6.30
C GLN A 193 -0.49 -3.59 -5.60
N GLN A 194 -1.70 -3.25 -5.99
CA GLN A 194 -2.51 -2.20 -5.39
C GLN A 194 -3.95 -2.70 -5.20
N VAL A 195 -4.62 -2.25 -4.14
CA VAL A 195 -6.04 -2.57 -3.88
C VAL A 195 -6.73 -1.41 -3.17
N THR A 196 -7.94 -1.08 -3.60
CA THR A 196 -8.79 -0.11 -2.88
C THR A 196 -9.54 -0.84 -1.77
N LEU A 197 -9.36 -0.35 -0.54
CA LEU A 197 -10.08 -0.78 0.66
C LEU A 197 -10.95 0.37 1.18
N GLN A 198 -11.86 0.07 2.10
CA GLN A 198 -12.63 1.10 2.80
C GLN A 198 -12.31 1.04 4.28
N THR A 199 -12.09 2.19 4.91
CA THR A 199 -11.94 2.25 6.37
C THR A 199 -13.18 1.71 7.07
N VAL A 200 -12.98 1.00 8.16
CA VAL A 200 -14.05 0.35 8.94
C VAL A 200 -14.12 1.03 10.30
N ASP A 201 -15.34 1.30 10.76
CA ASP A 201 -15.56 1.81 12.11
C ASP A 201 -15.02 0.82 13.14
N TYR A 202 -14.21 1.29 14.10
CA TYR A 202 -13.64 0.44 15.15
C TYR A 202 -14.70 -0.28 15.99
N ARG A 203 -15.94 0.20 16.00
CA ARG A 203 -17.09 -0.42 16.70
C ARG A 203 -17.72 -1.57 15.92
N ALA A 204 -17.42 -1.72 14.63
CA ALA A 204 -17.89 -2.85 13.86
C ALA A 204 -17.25 -4.14 14.40
N SER A 205 -18.04 -5.22 14.53
CA SER A 205 -17.56 -6.49 15.10
C SER A 205 -16.30 -7.02 14.42
N THR A 206 -16.24 -6.93 13.09
CA THR A 206 -15.09 -7.36 12.29
C THR A 206 -13.79 -6.63 12.63
N CYS A 207 -13.87 -5.37 13.07
CA CYS A 207 -12.71 -4.59 13.49
C CYS A 207 -12.44 -4.74 14.98
N ASN A 208 -13.46 -4.66 15.82
CA ASN A 208 -13.34 -4.71 17.28
C ASN A 208 -12.76 -6.04 17.79
N GLU A 209 -12.96 -7.14 17.06
CA GLU A 209 -12.41 -8.45 17.41
C GLU A 209 -10.90 -8.59 17.13
N THR A 210 -10.35 -7.76 16.24
CA THR A 210 -8.94 -7.85 15.80
C THR A 210 -8.08 -6.69 16.26
N MET A 211 -8.68 -5.51 16.44
CA MET A 211 -8.03 -4.31 16.92
C MET A 211 -7.84 -4.35 18.45
N HIS A 212 -6.62 -4.05 18.90
CA HIS A 212 -6.29 -3.97 20.32
C HIS A 212 -6.40 -2.54 20.85
N ASN A 213 -6.00 -1.55 20.05
CA ASN A 213 -5.96 -0.16 20.48
C ASN A 213 -6.32 0.82 19.35
N ARG A 214 -7.55 1.35 19.40
CA ARG A 214 -8.12 2.30 18.42
C ARG A 214 -7.37 3.64 18.28
N TYR A 215 -6.45 3.96 19.20
CA TYR A 215 -5.68 5.20 19.13
C TYR A 215 -4.44 5.06 18.25
N VAL A 216 -3.95 3.84 18.03
CA VAL A 216 -2.71 3.55 17.28
C VAL A 216 -2.92 2.53 16.17
N GLN A 217 -4.15 2.06 15.94
CA GLN A 217 -4.53 1.11 14.91
C GLN A 217 -5.78 1.59 14.16
N LEU A 218 -5.90 1.20 12.90
CA LEU A 218 -7.04 1.46 12.02
C LEU A 218 -7.42 0.16 11.28
N CYS A 219 -8.72 -0.05 11.04
CA CYS A 219 -9.20 -1.13 10.18
C CYS A 219 -9.58 -0.61 8.80
N ALA A 220 -9.25 -1.38 7.77
CA ALA A 220 -9.76 -1.20 6.42
C ALA A 220 -10.01 -2.56 5.76
N GLY A 221 -11.03 -2.64 4.91
CA GLY A 221 -11.39 -3.86 4.18
C GLY A 221 -12.53 -3.65 3.19
N VAL A 222 -12.96 -4.71 2.52
CA VAL A 222 -14.11 -4.70 1.58
C VAL A 222 -15.31 -5.49 2.12
N SER A 223 -16.53 -4.98 1.87
CA SER A 223 -17.77 -5.68 2.19
C SER A 223 -17.89 -6.98 1.37
N GLY A 224 -17.93 -8.14 2.03
CA GLY A 224 -18.01 -9.46 1.41
C GLY A 224 -16.77 -10.34 1.57
N GLY A 225 -15.70 -9.81 2.17
CA GLY A 225 -14.47 -10.57 2.42
C GLY A 225 -13.57 -10.71 1.18
N GLY A 226 -12.34 -11.13 1.45
CA GLY A 226 -11.20 -10.97 0.56
C GLY A 226 -10.34 -9.79 1.00
N LYS A 227 -9.87 -9.88 2.26
CA LYS A 227 -9.12 -8.87 3.03
C LYS A 227 -9.32 -7.43 2.59
#